data_AF-A0A932FM82-F1
#
_entry.id   AF-A0A932FM82-F1
#
_cell.length_a   1.000
_cell.length_b   1.000
_cell.length_c   1.000
_cell.angle_alpha   90.00
_cell.angle_beta   90.00
_cell.angle_gamma   90.00
#
_symmetry.space_group_name_H-M   'P 1'
#
loop_
_entity.id
_entity.type
_entity.pdbx_description
1 polymer ?
#
loop_
_entity_poly.entity_id
_entity_poly.type
_entity_poly.pdbx_seq_one_letter_code
_entity_poly.pdbx_strand_id
1 'polypeptide(L)'
;MKRILPLFLAVTAALAAERIDLGGGRAALLTLPAGWEATKVSAGVPENSARAVSVRYATKDGGNDAVLLTLLPMPDEQLADPALLRELVEMSTRQFIDASVERKAYLKEFKVAGRTGYAALFTDAALVGQPARKDDYKTVTSCFVYLGDGLLLAATIFSDDPSAPAFAEARRLVQSLTLFAPQKPI
;
A
#
# COMPACT_ATOMS: atom_id res chain seq x y z
N MET A 1 17.38 -22.58 49.05
CA MET A 1 17.06 -22.77 47.62
C MET A 1 16.60 -21.43 47.05
N LYS A 2 17.46 -20.70 46.32
CA LYS A 2 17.11 -19.42 45.68
C LYS A 2 16.70 -19.72 44.23
N ARG A 3 15.41 -19.57 43.91
CA ARG A 3 14.89 -19.67 42.55
C ARG A 3 15.13 -18.33 41.85
N ILE A 4 15.98 -18.33 40.81
CA ILE A 4 16.17 -17.18 39.92
C ILE A 4 15.09 -17.30 38.84
N LEU A 5 14.17 -16.34 38.80
CA LEU A 5 13.14 -16.21 37.77
C LEU A 5 13.73 -15.38 36.62
N PRO A 6 13.77 -15.86 35.36
CA PRO A 6 14.26 -15.06 34.25
C PRO A 6 13.20 -14.05 33.82
N LEU A 7 13.56 -12.77 33.89
CA LEU A 7 12.77 -11.65 33.38
C LEU A 7 12.83 -11.67 31.85
N PHE A 8 11.75 -12.10 31.19
CA PHE A 8 11.57 -11.91 29.75
C PHE A 8 11.37 -10.42 29.47
N LEU A 9 12.40 -9.77 28.94
CA LEU A 9 12.32 -8.40 28.46
C LEU A 9 11.58 -8.41 27.11
N ALA A 10 10.28 -8.07 27.12
CA ALA A 10 9.52 -7.86 25.90
C ALA A 10 10.02 -6.57 25.25
N VAL A 11 10.73 -6.68 24.12
CA VAL A 11 11.08 -5.53 23.29
C VAL A 11 9.80 -5.07 22.59
N THR A 12 9.16 -4.03 23.10
CA THR A 12 8.12 -3.30 22.38
C THR A 12 8.80 -2.51 21.26
N ALA A 13 8.76 -3.04 20.04
CA ALA A 13 9.10 -2.26 18.85
C ALA A 13 8.15 -1.06 18.78
N ALA A 14 8.69 0.15 18.92
CA ALA A 14 7.93 1.38 18.76
C ALA A 14 7.50 1.49 17.29
N LEU A 15 6.22 1.24 17.04
CA LEU A 15 5.60 1.51 15.75
C LEU A 15 5.34 3.01 15.65
N ALA A 16 5.92 3.66 14.65
CA ALA A 16 5.66 5.07 14.37
C ALA A 16 4.30 5.19 13.66
N ALA A 17 3.42 6.02 14.19
CA ALA A 17 2.20 6.39 13.50
C ALA A 17 2.52 7.51 12.50
N GLU A 18 2.33 7.21 11.22
CA GLU A 18 2.48 8.16 10.12
C GLU A 18 1.12 8.78 9.80
N ARG A 19 1.09 10.11 9.64
CA ARG A 19 -0.12 10.88 9.34
C ARG A 19 -0.04 11.51 7.96
N ILE A 20 -0.98 11.15 7.09
CA ILE A 20 -1.17 11.76 5.77
C ILE A 20 -2.34 12.74 5.86
N ASP A 21 -2.08 14.03 5.68
CA ASP A 21 -3.13 15.05 5.67
C ASP A 21 -3.97 14.96 4.38
N LEU A 22 -5.30 14.93 4.53
CA LEU A 22 -6.26 14.89 3.43
C LEU A 22 -7.00 16.22 3.25
N GLY A 23 -6.67 17.23 4.06
CA GLY A 23 -7.34 18.51 4.11
C GLY A 23 -8.65 18.48 4.90
N GLY A 24 -9.15 19.67 5.27
CA GLY A 24 -10.42 19.82 6.01
C GLY A 24 -10.43 19.12 7.38
N GLY A 25 -9.26 18.96 8.01
CA GLY A 25 -9.09 18.25 9.28
C GLY A 25 -9.09 16.73 9.19
N ARG A 26 -9.33 16.16 8.00
CA ARG A 26 -9.27 14.72 7.74
C ARG A 26 -7.82 14.26 7.58
N ALA A 27 -7.54 13.03 7.97
CA ALA A 27 -6.24 12.40 7.72
C ALA A 27 -6.37 10.90 7.51
N ALA A 28 -5.40 10.30 6.83
CA ALA A 28 -5.14 8.88 6.93
C ALA A 28 -4.01 8.66 7.95
N LEU A 29 -4.19 7.66 8.80
CA LEU A 29 -3.18 7.21 9.76
C LEU A 29 -2.73 5.82 9.36
N LEU A 30 -1.42 5.58 9.35
CA LEU A 30 -0.86 4.25 9.10
C LEU A 30 0.27 3.95 10.07
N THR A 31 0.53 2.66 10.25
CA THR A 31 1.66 2.15 11.02
C THR A 31 2.85 1.97 10.11
N LEU A 32 3.90 2.76 10.32
CA LEU A 32 5.15 2.65 9.58
C LEU A 32 6.09 1.65 10.28
N PRO A 33 6.49 0.54 9.63
CA PRO A 33 7.47 -0.38 10.21
C PRO A 33 8.81 0.34 10.43
N ALA A 34 9.54 -0.02 11.50
CA ALA A 34 10.73 0.72 11.92
C ALA A 34 11.83 0.83 10.83
N GLY A 35 11.95 -0.21 9.99
CA GLY A 35 12.89 -0.28 8.86
C GLY A 35 12.48 0.52 7.63
N TRP A 36 11.35 1.24 7.67
CA TRP A 36 10.81 1.97 6.53
C TRP A 36 10.80 3.47 6.78
N GLU A 37 10.86 4.25 5.70
CA GLU A 37 10.76 5.70 5.72
C GLU A 37 9.94 6.23 4.56
N ALA A 38 9.32 7.40 4.76
CA ALA A 38 8.72 8.16 3.67
C ALA A 38 9.81 8.81 2.82
N THR A 39 9.67 8.70 1.51
CA THR A 39 10.59 9.27 0.51
C THR A 39 9.86 10.33 -0.32
N LYS A 40 10.59 11.32 -0.83
CA LYS A 40 10.00 12.37 -1.68
C LYS A 40 9.36 11.73 -2.91
N VAL A 41 8.08 12.05 -3.15
CA VAL A 41 7.34 11.58 -4.31
C VAL A 41 7.94 12.22 -5.56
N SER A 42 8.58 11.42 -6.41
CA SER A 42 8.96 11.81 -7.78
C SER A 42 8.19 10.93 -8.75
N ALA A 43 6.87 11.07 -8.81
CA ALA A 43 6.08 10.46 -9.88
C ALA A 43 4.76 11.21 -10.05
N GLY A 44 4.48 11.57 -11.31
CA GLY A 44 3.39 12.40 -11.78
C GLY A 44 2.04 12.05 -11.15
N VAL A 45 1.59 12.94 -10.26
CA VAL A 45 0.17 13.14 -10.02
C VAL A 45 -0.39 13.69 -11.35
N PRO A 46 -1.39 13.05 -11.98
CA PRO A 46 -2.03 13.61 -13.16
C PRO A 46 -2.43 15.07 -12.89
N GLU A 47 -2.11 15.99 -13.79
CA GLU A 47 -2.28 17.45 -13.60
C GLU A 47 -3.72 17.85 -13.24
N ASN A 48 -4.69 16.98 -13.56
CA ASN A 48 -6.12 17.09 -13.28
C ASN A 48 -6.57 16.47 -11.94
N SER A 49 -5.66 15.92 -11.13
CA SER A 49 -5.95 15.30 -9.83
C SER A 49 -5.49 16.18 -8.67
N ALA A 50 -5.82 17.47 -8.72
CA ALA A 50 -5.43 18.52 -7.77
C ALA A 50 -5.78 18.27 -6.29
N ARG A 51 -6.32 17.10 -5.94
CA ARG A 51 -6.65 16.66 -4.58
C ARG A 51 -6.17 15.23 -4.24
N ALA A 52 -5.50 14.54 -5.15
CA ALA A 52 -4.90 13.25 -4.83
C ALA A 52 -3.67 13.46 -3.94
N VAL A 53 -3.53 12.64 -2.89
CA VAL A 53 -2.36 12.67 -2.01
C VAL A 53 -1.59 11.38 -2.20
N SER A 54 -0.36 11.49 -2.69
CA SER A 54 0.55 10.36 -2.84
C SER A 54 1.68 10.44 -1.83
N VAL A 55 2.07 9.29 -1.26
CA VAL A 55 3.26 9.15 -0.43
C VAL A 55 3.96 7.85 -0.80
N ARG A 56 5.28 7.92 -0.95
CA ARG A 56 6.11 6.75 -1.23
C ARG A 56 6.89 6.35 0.01
N TYR A 57 6.89 5.07 0.35
CA TYR A 57 7.69 4.48 1.42
C TYR A 57 8.72 3.52 0.83
N ALA A 58 9.91 3.46 1.42
CA ALA A 58 10.97 2.54 1.04
C ALA A 58 11.72 2.03 2.28
N THR A 59 12.48 0.95 2.13
CA THR A 59 13.32 0.44 3.22
C THR A 59 14.55 1.33 3.45
N LYS A 60 14.91 1.53 4.71
CA LYS A 60 16.05 2.36 5.15
C LYS A 60 17.41 1.72 4.88
N ASP A 61 17.45 0.41 4.75
CA ASP A 61 18.68 -0.37 4.53
C ASP A 61 19.18 -0.30 3.09
N GLY A 62 18.49 0.45 2.21
CA GLY A 62 18.83 0.55 0.79
C GLY A 62 18.32 -0.64 -0.04
N GLY A 63 17.49 -1.50 0.55
CA GLY A 63 16.73 -2.52 -0.17
C GLY A 63 15.86 -1.93 -1.29
N ASN A 64 15.40 -2.82 -2.19
CA ASN A 64 14.64 -2.41 -3.36
C ASN A 64 13.13 -2.30 -3.08
N ASP A 65 12.64 -2.82 -1.95
CA ASP A 65 11.22 -2.83 -1.65
C ASP A 65 10.67 -1.42 -1.39
N ALA A 66 9.49 -1.15 -1.96
CA ALA A 66 8.82 0.13 -1.82
C ALA A 66 7.30 0.02 -1.87
N VAL A 67 6.62 1.03 -1.35
CA VAL A 67 5.17 1.19 -1.45
C VAL A 67 4.87 2.60 -1.95
N LEU A 68 4.08 2.72 -3.01
CA LEU A 68 3.44 3.97 -3.38
C LEU A 68 1.98 3.91 -2.93
N LEU A 69 1.60 4.76 -1.98
CA LEU A 69 0.20 4.98 -1.59
C LEU A 69 -0.32 6.21 -2.30
N THR A 70 -1.51 6.13 -2.87
CA THR A 70 -2.24 7.26 -3.40
C THR A 70 -3.68 7.22 -2.88
N LEU A 71 -4.10 8.31 -2.24
CA LEU A 71 -5.47 8.52 -1.78
C LEU A 71 -6.15 9.46 -2.77
N LEU A 72 -7.15 8.94 -3.48
CA LEU A 72 -7.88 9.64 -4.52
C LEU A 72 -9.30 9.97 -4.03
N PRO A 73 -9.69 11.25 -4.01
CA PRO A 73 -11.09 11.61 -3.86
C PRO A 73 -11.91 11.06 -5.02
N MET A 74 -12.92 10.27 -4.67
CA MET A 74 -13.91 9.70 -5.59
C MET A 74 -15.29 10.18 -5.14
N PRO A 75 -15.80 11.30 -5.68
CA PRO A 75 -17.08 11.86 -5.22
C PRO A 75 -18.28 10.95 -5.53
N ASP A 76 -18.08 9.98 -6.42
CA ASP A 76 -19.07 8.96 -6.74
C ASP A 76 -18.89 7.72 -5.86
N GLU A 77 -19.95 7.33 -5.15
CA GLU A 77 -19.96 6.15 -4.28
C GLU A 77 -20.19 4.84 -5.05
N GLN A 78 -20.29 4.86 -6.38
CA GLN A 78 -20.42 3.65 -7.21
C GLN A 78 -19.36 2.58 -6.90
N LEU A 79 -18.15 2.96 -6.49
CA LEU A 79 -17.10 2.01 -6.10
C LEU A 79 -17.34 1.32 -4.75
N ALA A 80 -18.44 1.65 -4.04
CA ALA A 80 -18.95 0.83 -2.96
C ALA A 80 -19.52 -0.51 -3.46
N ASP A 81 -19.93 -0.60 -4.73
CA ASP A 81 -20.29 -1.85 -5.38
C ASP A 81 -19.02 -2.68 -5.63
N PRO A 82 -18.89 -3.88 -5.02
CA PRO A 82 -17.74 -4.75 -5.23
C PRO A 82 -17.51 -5.13 -6.70
N ALA A 83 -18.57 -5.22 -7.52
CA ALA A 83 -18.45 -5.55 -8.94
C ALA A 83 -17.77 -4.41 -9.71
N LEU A 84 -18.21 -3.18 -9.50
CA LEU A 84 -17.62 -2.00 -10.14
C LEU A 84 -16.19 -1.74 -9.65
N LEU A 85 -15.92 -1.93 -8.36
CA LEU A 85 -14.56 -1.85 -7.83
C LEU A 85 -13.65 -2.91 -8.47
N ARG A 86 -14.16 -4.14 -8.64
CA ARG A 86 -13.43 -5.22 -9.31
C ARG A 86 -13.10 -4.85 -10.76
N GLU A 87 -14.07 -4.37 -11.52
CA GLU A 87 -13.87 -3.93 -12.91
C GLU A 87 -12.83 -2.80 -13.00
N LEU A 88 -12.89 -1.83 -12.08
CA LEU A 88 -11.88 -0.78 -11.99
C LEU A 88 -10.47 -1.38 -11.79
N VAL A 89 -10.30 -2.33 -10.86
CA VAL A 89 -9.00 -2.97 -10.62
C VAL A 89 -8.52 -3.71 -11.87
N GLU A 90 -9.40 -4.45 -12.54
CA GLU A 90 -9.07 -5.16 -13.78
C GLU A 90 -8.63 -4.17 -14.86
N MET A 91 -9.30 -3.03 -15.02
CA MET A 91 -8.93 -1.98 -15.96
C MET A 91 -7.60 -1.30 -15.60
N SER A 92 -7.43 -0.87 -14.35
CA SER A 92 -6.23 -0.16 -13.87
C SER A 92 -4.97 -1.00 -13.93
N THR A 93 -5.10 -2.34 -13.90
CA THR A 93 -3.96 -3.27 -13.94
C THR A 93 -3.63 -3.79 -15.34
N ARG A 94 -4.41 -3.46 -16.38
CA ARG A 94 -4.16 -3.93 -17.76
C ARG A 94 -2.75 -3.62 -18.27
N GLN A 95 -2.22 -2.46 -17.88
CA GLN A 95 -0.87 -2.02 -18.27
C GLN A 95 0.25 -3.00 -17.86
N PHE A 96 0.03 -3.85 -16.86
CA PHE A 96 1.04 -4.82 -16.40
C PHE A 96 0.92 -6.18 -17.10
N ILE A 97 -0.25 -6.52 -17.66
CA ILE A 97 -0.58 -7.86 -18.13
C ILE A 97 0.38 -8.36 -19.22
N ASP A 98 0.64 -7.53 -20.23
CA ASP A 98 1.43 -7.94 -21.39
C ASP A 98 2.93 -8.08 -21.09
N ALA A 99 3.42 -7.40 -20.05
CA ALA A 99 4.81 -7.52 -19.62
C ALA A 99 5.02 -8.61 -18.56
N SER A 100 3.93 -9.15 -17.99
CA SER A 100 4.04 -10.07 -16.86
C SER A 100 4.17 -11.54 -17.26
N VAL A 101 4.71 -12.35 -16.34
CA VAL A 101 4.75 -13.82 -16.44
C VAL A 101 3.35 -14.41 -16.42
N GLU A 102 2.46 -13.85 -15.61
CA GLU A 102 1.10 -14.35 -15.41
C GLU A 102 0.20 -14.16 -16.64
N ARG A 103 0.47 -13.14 -17.47
CA ARG A 103 -0.30 -12.79 -18.68
C ARG A 103 -1.80 -12.56 -18.44
N LYS A 104 -2.19 -12.34 -17.19
CA LYS A 104 -3.53 -11.95 -16.76
C LYS A 104 -3.51 -11.48 -15.31
N ALA A 105 -4.51 -10.68 -14.93
CA ALA A 105 -4.70 -10.26 -13.55
C ALA A 105 -5.42 -11.34 -12.73
N TYR A 106 -4.77 -11.84 -11.68
CA TYR A 106 -5.41 -12.70 -10.68
C TYR A 106 -5.82 -11.88 -9.47
N LEU A 107 -7.06 -11.38 -9.48
CA LEU A 107 -7.58 -10.56 -8.38
C LEU A 107 -7.81 -11.40 -7.12
N LYS A 108 -7.22 -10.95 -6.01
CA LYS A 108 -7.44 -11.48 -4.66
C LYS A 108 -8.03 -10.39 -3.78
N GLU A 109 -8.87 -10.78 -2.83
CA GLU A 109 -9.38 -9.83 -1.84
C GLU A 109 -8.24 -9.21 -1.02
N PHE A 110 -8.35 -7.91 -0.79
CA PHE A 110 -7.40 -7.12 -0.01
C PHE A 110 -8.18 -6.22 0.94
N LYS A 111 -7.96 -6.38 2.25
CA LYS A 111 -8.72 -5.64 3.27
C LYS A 111 -7.91 -4.53 3.89
N VAL A 112 -8.49 -3.34 3.99
CA VAL A 112 -7.92 -2.13 4.61
C VAL A 112 -9.03 -1.41 5.36
N ALA A 113 -8.79 -0.95 6.59
CA ALA A 113 -9.80 -0.28 7.43
C ALA A 113 -11.14 -1.02 7.54
N GLY A 114 -11.14 -2.36 7.51
CA GLY A 114 -12.37 -3.18 7.52
C GLY A 114 -13.16 -3.19 6.21
N ARG A 115 -12.69 -2.49 5.16
CA ARG A 115 -13.26 -2.50 3.82
C ARG A 115 -12.57 -3.52 2.94
N THR A 116 -13.33 -4.16 2.05
CA THR A 116 -12.78 -5.09 1.04
C THR A 116 -12.48 -4.31 -0.23
N GLY A 117 -11.30 -4.57 -0.78
CA GLY A 117 -10.96 -4.25 -2.16
C GLY A 117 -10.20 -5.42 -2.80
N TYR A 118 -9.45 -5.13 -3.85
CA TYR A 118 -8.77 -6.16 -4.64
C TYR A 118 -7.32 -5.83 -4.89
N ALA A 119 -6.48 -6.86 -4.93
CA ALA A 119 -5.08 -6.77 -5.29
C ALA A 119 -4.73 -7.77 -6.38
N ALA A 120 -3.78 -7.41 -7.24
CA ALA A 120 -3.20 -8.27 -8.25
C ALA A 120 -1.68 -8.14 -8.24
N LEU A 121 -0.99 -9.28 -8.27
CA LEU A 121 0.46 -9.36 -8.35
C LEU A 121 0.86 -9.70 -9.79
N PHE A 122 1.89 -9.01 -10.26
CA PHE A 122 2.49 -9.19 -11.57
C PHE A 122 4.00 -9.35 -11.41
N THR A 123 4.56 -10.35 -12.08
CA THR A 123 6.00 -10.60 -12.14
C THR A 123 6.51 -10.13 -13.50
N ASP A 124 7.46 -9.19 -13.55
CA ASP A 124 8.05 -8.72 -14.80
C ASP A 124 8.84 -9.84 -15.49
N ALA A 125 8.42 -10.23 -16.69
CA ALA A 125 9.02 -11.33 -17.42
C ALA A 125 10.48 -11.04 -17.86
N ALA A 126 10.83 -9.77 -18.10
CA ALA A 126 12.18 -9.37 -18.52
C ALA A 126 13.20 -9.45 -17.39
N LEU A 127 12.74 -9.40 -16.14
CA LEU A 127 13.59 -9.38 -14.94
C LEU A 127 13.74 -10.76 -14.27
N VAL A 128 13.04 -11.78 -14.77
CA VAL A 128 13.16 -13.16 -14.27
C VAL A 128 14.60 -13.64 -14.40
N GLY A 129 15.17 -14.08 -13.28
CA GLY A 129 16.56 -14.56 -13.21
C GLY A 129 17.62 -13.46 -13.26
N GLN A 130 17.24 -12.19 -13.45
CA GLN A 130 18.19 -11.09 -13.43
C GLN A 130 18.63 -10.76 -11.99
N PRO A 131 19.86 -10.26 -11.78
CA PRO A 131 20.26 -9.69 -10.50
C PRO A 131 19.34 -8.52 -10.10
N ALA A 132 19.09 -8.37 -8.80
CA ALA A 132 18.34 -7.23 -8.28
C ALA A 132 19.06 -5.91 -8.62
N ARG A 133 18.29 -4.89 -9.02
CA ARG A 133 18.79 -3.55 -9.34
C ARG A 133 17.89 -2.51 -8.70
N LYS A 134 18.50 -1.49 -8.10
CA LYS A 134 17.76 -0.45 -7.39
C LYS A 134 16.79 0.25 -8.34
N ASP A 135 15.54 0.37 -7.90
CA ASP A 135 14.39 0.94 -8.61
C ASP A 135 13.94 0.18 -9.87
N ASP A 136 14.45 -1.04 -10.05
CA ASP A 136 14.03 -1.99 -11.09
C ASP A 136 13.42 -3.21 -10.39
N TYR A 137 12.10 -3.21 -10.23
CA TYR A 137 11.39 -4.16 -9.36
C TYR A 137 10.89 -5.36 -10.15
N LYS A 138 11.25 -6.57 -9.71
CA LYS A 138 10.79 -7.79 -10.38
C LYS A 138 9.29 -8.05 -10.25
N THR A 139 8.67 -7.51 -9.22
CA THR A 139 7.24 -7.68 -8.97
C THR A 139 6.56 -6.37 -8.61
N VAL A 140 5.31 -6.26 -9.06
CA VAL A 140 4.40 -5.18 -8.73
C VAL A 140 3.10 -5.79 -8.23
N THR A 141 2.67 -5.40 -7.03
CA THR A 141 1.32 -5.69 -6.53
C THR A 141 0.51 -4.41 -6.48
N SER A 142 -0.52 -4.33 -7.32
CA SER A 142 -1.44 -3.20 -7.34
C SER A 142 -2.68 -3.53 -6.52
N CYS A 143 -3.05 -2.67 -5.58
CA CYS A 143 -4.16 -2.83 -4.66
C CYS A 143 -5.10 -1.62 -4.74
N PHE A 144 -6.40 -1.87 -4.85
CA PHE A 144 -7.41 -0.82 -4.79
C PHE A 144 -8.45 -1.15 -3.73
N VAL A 145 -8.75 -0.20 -2.85
CA VAL A 145 -9.77 -0.34 -1.81
C VAL A 145 -10.59 0.94 -1.73
N TYR A 146 -11.90 0.83 -1.93
CA TYR A 146 -12.81 1.94 -1.62
C TYR A 146 -12.97 2.02 -0.10
N LEU A 147 -12.51 3.12 0.49
CA LEU A 147 -12.47 3.31 1.94
C LEU A 147 -13.81 3.81 2.51
N GLY A 148 -14.74 4.22 1.64
CA GLY A 148 -15.93 4.99 2.00
C GLY A 148 -15.69 6.49 1.98
N ASP A 149 -16.73 7.28 2.23
CA ASP A 149 -16.70 8.75 2.30
C ASP A 149 -16.01 9.41 1.10
N GLY A 150 -16.28 8.85 -0.08
CA GLY A 150 -15.74 9.29 -1.35
C GLY A 150 -14.22 9.22 -1.46
N LEU A 151 -13.59 8.19 -0.91
CA LEU A 151 -12.14 8.01 -0.94
C LEU A 151 -11.74 6.62 -1.44
N LEU A 152 -10.88 6.60 -2.46
CA LEU A 152 -10.27 5.38 -3.00
C LEU A 152 -8.79 5.36 -2.59
N LEU A 153 -8.35 4.24 -2.02
CA LEU A 153 -6.94 3.92 -1.86
C LEU A 153 -6.46 3.16 -3.09
N ALA A 154 -5.46 3.69 -3.78
CA ALA A 154 -4.64 2.97 -4.74
C ALA A 154 -3.24 2.79 -4.15
N ALA A 155 -2.84 1.55 -3.87
CA ALA A 155 -1.52 1.22 -3.36
C ALA A 155 -0.78 0.35 -4.38
N THR A 156 0.51 0.60 -4.55
CA THR A 156 1.40 -0.23 -5.37
C THR A 156 2.57 -0.66 -4.53
N ILE A 157 2.72 -1.97 -4.32
CA ILE A 157 3.85 -2.58 -3.63
C ILE A 157 4.84 -3.05 -4.69
N PHE A 158 6.07 -2.57 -4.58
CA PHE A 158 7.20 -2.90 -5.43
C PHE A 158 8.15 -3.81 -4.65
N SER A 159 8.58 -4.91 -5.25
CA SER A 159 9.47 -5.86 -4.59
C SER A 159 10.21 -6.73 -5.60
N ASP A 160 11.38 -7.23 -5.21
CA ASP A 160 12.09 -8.25 -5.97
C ASP A 160 11.66 -9.68 -5.61
N ASP A 161 11.04 -9.86 -4.44
CA ASP A 161 10.60 -11.16 -3.93
C ASP A 161 9.34 -11.03 -3.07
N PRO A 162 8.17 -11.43 -3.58
CA PRO A 162 6.91 -11.31 -2.83
C PRO A 162 6.80 -12.29 -1.65
N SER A 163 7.77 -13.20 -1.48
CA SER A 163 7.88 -14.06 -0.30
C SER A 163 8.78 -13.49 0.80
N ALA A 164 9.53 -12.42 0.51
CA ALA A 164 10.45 -11.82 1.46
C ALA A 164 9.71 -11.11 2.63
N PRO A 165 10.35 -11.00 3.81
CA PRO A 165 9.77 -10.29 4.95
C PRO A 165 9.39 -8.84 4.64
N ALA A 166 10.18 -8.13 3.84
CA ALA A 166 9.93 -6.74 3.45
C ALA A 166 8.60 -6.60 2.67
N PHE A 167 8.26 -7.53 1.78
CA PHE A 167 6.97 -7.53 1.10
C PHE A 167 5.80 -7.70 2.08
N ALA A 168 5.94 -8.57 3.07
CA ALA A 168 4.93 -8.76 4.11
C ALA A 168 4.76 -7.49 4.98
N GLU A 169 5.85 -6.79 5.28
CA GLU A 169 5.83 -5.50 5.98
C GLU A 169 5.17 -4.41 5.14
N ALA A 170 5.52 -4.30 3.86
CA ALA A 170 4.90 -3.40 2.90
C ALA A 170 3.38 -3.60 2.85
N ARG A 171 2.94 -4.86 2.78
CA ARG A 171 1.52 -5.20 2.84
C ARG A 171 0.87 -4.76 4.15
N ARG A 172 1.51 -5.02 5.30
CA ARG A 172 1.00 -4.57 6.62
C ARG A 172 0.91 -3.06 6.73
N LEU A 173 1.88 -2.33 6.16
CA LEU A 173 1.85 -0.87 6.06
C LEU A 173 0.56 -0.41 5.38
N VAL A 174 0.24 -0.94 4.18
CA VAL A 174 -1.02 -0.61 3.48
C VAL A 174 -2.24 -0.99 4.30
N GLN A 175 -2.26 -2.19 4.89
CA GLN A 175 -3.40 -2.72 5.64
C GLN A 175 -3.67 -1.99 6.96
N SER A 176 -2.64 -1.34 7.53
CA SER A 176 -2.76 -0.55 8.76
C SER A 176 -3.44 0.80 8.55
N LEU A 177 -3.68 1.20 7.29
CA LEU A 177 -4.30 2.48 6.99
C LEU A 177 -5.71 2.54 7.61
N THR A 178 -5.96 3.65 8.31
CA THR A 178 -7.24 4.01 8.90
C THR A 178 -7.56 5.46 8.57
N LEU A 179 -8.85 5.79 8.50
CA LEU A 179 -9.29 7.17 8.29
C LEU A 179 -9.60 7.84 9.62
N PHE A 180 -9.13 9.07 9.75
CA PHE A 180 -9.45 9.98 10.82
C PHE A 180 -10.27 11.14 10.24
N ALA A 181 -11.43 11.39 10.83
CA ALA A 181 -12.25 12.57 10.55
C ALA A 181 -12.60 13.26 11.87
N PRO A 182 -12.60 14.61 11.93
CA PRO A 182 -13.05 15.33 13.11
C PRO A 182 -14.53 15.00 13.36
N GLN A 183 -14.89 14.75 14.61
CA GLN A 183 -16.31 14.63 14.99
C GLN A 183 -17.00 15.96 14.68
N LYS A 184 -18.11 15.91 13.94
CA LYS A 184 -18.94 17.10 13.70
C LYS A 184 -19.45 17.58 15.07
N PRO A 185 -19.24 18.84 15.47
CA PRO A 185 -19.81 19.34 16.72
C PRO A 185 -21.34 19.22 16.64
N ILE A 186 -21.94 18.68 17.71
CA ILE A 186 -23.38 18.53 17.90
C ILE A 186 -24.04 19.89 18.03
#